data_AF-A0A7S1NWG3-F1
#
_entry.id   AF-A0A7S1NWG3-F1
#
_cell.length_a   1.000
_cell.length_b   1.000
_cell.length_c   1.000
_cell.angle_alpha   90.00
_cell.angle_beta   90.00
_cell.angle_gamma   90.00
#
_symmetry.space_group_name_H-M   'P 1'
#
loop_
_entity.id
_entity.type
_entity.pdbx_description
1 polymer ?
#
loop_
_entity_poly.entity_id
_entity_poly.type
_entity_poly.pdbx_seq_one_letter_code
_entity_poly.pdbx_strand_id
1 'polypeptide(L)'
;MSVKAVATTFGTYCLADFLSNFIQHPTQKMDYGMFNSLIGRKVDQPFWGTRTQHIIGVAGCLAITDHASQAWFSKRLGKPLCFALSPAHFVAHTFLFIGAGVAAYVLADAAFNPQHANQRAAVAASGLYSTYIGTNTAWFEPYVSPALATVAGPAVAGSWFGSALLPATLAYTTVKGVGWYDWGDSGLNDLEMEINGLLPEKKIVQ
;
A
#
# COMPACT_ATOMS: atom_id res chain seq x y z
N MET A 1 2.15 23.36 -2.49
CA MET A 1 2.01 21.97 -2.99
C MET A 1 1.00 21.98 -4.11
N SER A 2 1.29 21.37 -5.26
CA SER A 2 0.34 21.33 -6.38
C SER A 2 -0.62 20.16 -6.22
N VAL A 3 -1.92 20.42 -6.25
CA VAL A 3 -2.98 19.38 -6.20
C VAL A 3 -2.75 18.30 -7.27
N LYS A 4 -2.29 18.70 -8.45
CA LYS A 4 -1.98 17.78 -9.55
C LYS A 4 -0.87 16.79 -9.19
N ALA A 5 0.14 17.23 -8.45
CA ALA A 5 1.28 16.37 -8.08
C ALA A 5 0.86 15.32 -7.03
N VAL A 6 0.05 15.73 -6.04
CA VAL A 6 -0.53 14.83 -5.05
C VAL A 6 -1.45 13.81 -5.72
N ALA A 7 -2.32 14.24 -6.64
CA ALA A 7 -3.21 13.35 -7.38
C ALA A 7 -2.45 12.33 -8.25
N THR A 8 -1.34 12.73 -8.87
CA THR A 8 -0.48 11.83 -9.66
C THR A 8 0.18 10.79 -8.75
N THR A 9 0.63 11.21 -7.57
CA THR A 9 1.26 10.33 -6.57
C THR A 9 0.24 9.34 -6.02
N PHE A 10 -0.96 9.82 -5.68
CA PHE A 10 -2.09 8.99 -5.29
C PHE A 10 -2.41 7.93 -6.34
N GLY A 11 -2.56 8.32 -7.62
CA GLY A 11 -2.82 7.37 -8.70
C GLY A 11 -1.71 6.34 -8.88
N THR A 12 -0.44 6.76 -8.69
CA THR A 12 0.72 5.86 -8.73
C THR A 12 0.66 4.83 -7.60
N TYR A 13 0.37 5.26 -6.37
CA TYR A 13 0.24 4.35 -5.23
C TYR A 13 -0.97 3.43 -5.34
N CYS A 14 -2.12 3.91 -5.83
CA CYS A 14 -3.27 3.06 -6.11
C CYS A 14 -2.93 1.94 -7.10
N LEU A 15 -2.24 2.28 -8.19
CA LEU A 15 -1.83 1.30 -9.19
C LEU A 15 -0.77 0.34 -8.63
N ALA A 16 0.22 0.85 -7.89
CA ALA A 16 1.25 0.03 -7.26
C ALA A 16 0.68 -0.98 -6.26
N ASP A 17 -0.26 -0.53 -5.41
CA ASP A 17 -0.95 -1.37 -4.45
C ASP A 17 -1.80 -2.44 -5.17
N PHE A 18 -2.55 -2.03 -6.19
CA PHE A 18 -3.30 -2.95 -7.04
C PHE A 18 -2.39 -4.02 -7.67
N LEU A 19 -1.30 -3.62 -8.33
CA LEU A 19 -0.34 -4.53 -8.97
C LEU A 19 0.32 -5.46 -7.96
N SER A 20 0.64 -4.99 -6.77
CA SER A 20 1.24 -5.83 -5.72
C SER A 20 0.30 -6.97 -5.28
N ASN A 21 -1.02 -6.79 -5.36
CA ASN A 21 -1.96 -7.90 -5.10
C ASN A 21 -1.84 -9.01 -6.15
N PHE A 22 -1.59 -8.67 -7.44
CA PHE A 22 -1.35 -9.70 -8.46
C PHE A 22 -0.03 -10.44 -8.26
N ILE A 23 0.98 -9.75 -7.72
CA ILE A 23 2.27 -10.36 -7.43
C ILE A 23 2.16 -11.31 -6.24
N GLN A 24 1.48 -10.88 -5.17
CA GLN A 24 1.30 -11.69 -3.96
C GLN A 24 0.30 -12.83 -4.16
N HIS A 25 -0.75 -12.58 -4.95
CA HIS A 25 -1.87 -13.50 -5.09
C HIS A 25 -2.20 -13.81 -6.56
N PRO A 26 -1.24 -14.36 -7.33
CA PRO A 26 -1.35 -14.47 -8.79
C PRO A 26 -2.50 -15.35 -9.28
N THR A 27 -2.99 -16.28 -8.46
CA THR A 27 -4.06 -17.22 -8.81
C THR A 27 -5.34 -17.01 -8.02
N GLN A 28 -5.35 -16.09 -7.04
CA GLN A 28 -6.49 -15.91 -6.14
C GLN A 28 -7.36 -14.75 -6.59
N LYS A 29 -8.66 -14.92 -6.45
CA LYS A 29 -9.65 -13.85 -6.62
C LYS A 29 -9.61 -12.95 -5.40
N MET A 30 -9.47 -11.65 -5.64
CA MET A 30 -9.49 -10.61 -4.62
C MET A 30 -10.85 -9.94 -4.53
N ASP A 31 -11.19 -9.44 -3.34
CA ASP A 31 -12.43 -8.72 -3.06
C ASP A 31 -12.23 -7.21 -3.21
N TYR A 32 -12.69 -6.67 -4.34
CA TYR A 32 -12.69 -5.23 -4.63
C TYR A 32 -14.02 -4.55 -4.28
N GLY A 33 -14.86 -5.17 -3.45
CA GLY A 33 -16.14 -4.63 -3.00
C GLY A 33 -17.11 -4.46 -4.15
N MET A 34 -17.70 -3.26 -4.29
CA MET A 34 -18.68 -2.97 -5.35
C MET A 34 -18.16 -3.28 -6.76
N PHE A 35 -16.85 -3.23 -7.01
CA PHE A 35 -16.27 -3.52 -8.32
C PHE A 35 -16.31 -5.01 -8.70
N ASN A 36 -16.49 -5.92 -7.74
CA ASN A 36 -16.69 -7.34 -8.02
C ASN A 36 -17.93 -7.58 -8.91
N SER A 37 -18.96 -6.74 -8.77
CA SER A 37 -20.20 -6.83 -9.56
C SER A 37 -19.95 -6.66 -11.06
N LEU A 38 -18.93 -5.88 -11.47
CA LEU A 38 -18.62 -5.61 -12.88
C LEU A 38 -18.16 -6.85 -13.65
N ILE A 39 -17.77 -7.90 -12.93
CA ILE A 39 -17.23 -9.16 -13.46
C ILE A 39 -18.02 -10.36 -12.92
N GLY A 40 -19.23 -10.13 -12.43
CA GLY A 40 -20.15 -11.17 -11.96
C GLY A 40 -19.70 -11.92 -10.71
N ARG A 41 -18.83 -11.32 -9.88
CA ARG A 41 -18.40 -11.90 -8.60
C ARG A 41 -19.29 -11.45 -7.45
N LYS A 42 -19.34 -12.26 -6.39
CA LYS A 42 -20.06 -11.96 -5.14
C LYS A 42 -19.55 -10.65 -4.52
N VAL A 43 -20.49 -9.89 -3.95
CA VAL A 43 -20.24 -8.68 -3.16
C VAL A 43 -20.86 -8.91 -1.79
N ASP A 44 -20.04 -8.94 -0.74
CA ASP A 44 -20.53 -8.97 0.65
C ASP A 44 -20.65 -7.55 1.20
N GLN A 45 -19.56 -6.77 1.11
CA GLN A 45 -19.52 -5.36 1.49
C GLN A 45 -19.22 -4.48 0.28
N PRO A 46 -19.83 -3.29 0.18
CA PRO A 46 -19.58 -2.40 -0.94
C PRO A 46 -18.19 -1.73 -0.87
N PHE A 47 -17.65 -1.52 0.34
CA PHE A 47 -16.42 -0.76 0.55
C PHE A 47 -15.59 -1.21 1.76
N TRP A 48 -16.14 -1.19 2.98
CA TRP A 48 -15.37 -1.51 4.19
C TRP A 48 -14.88 -2.97 4.20
N GLY A 49 -13.62 -3.18 4.59
CA GLY A 49 -12.99 -4.51 4.63
C GLY A 49 -12.59 -5.06 3.25
N THR A 50 -12.69 -4.26 2.19
CA THR A 50 -12.36 -4.65 0.82
C THR A 50 -10.97 -4.16 0.41
N ARG A 51 -10.37 -4.77 -0.62
CA ARG A 51 -9.12 -4.29 -1.22
C ARG A 51 -9.23 -2.88 -1.77
N THR A 52 -10.40 -2.48 -2.26
CA THR A 52 -10.65 -1.13 -2.77
C THR A 52 -10.48 -0.08 -1.67
N GLN A 53 -11.05 -0.34 -0.48
CA GLN A 53 -10.91 0.57 0.66
C GLN A 53 -9.46 0.64 1.13
N HIS A 54 -8.75 -0.48 1.18
CA HIS A 54 -7.33 -0.51 1.50
C HIS A 54 -6.50 0.30 0.49
N ILE A 55 -6.64 0.02 -0.81
CA ILE A 55 -5.89 0.67 -1.88
C ILE A 55 -6.07 2.19 -1.83
N ILE A 56 -7.32 2.65 -1.82
CA ILE A 56 -7.62 4.09 -1.84
C ILE A 56 -7.19 4.75 -0.52
N GLY A 57 -7.46 4.09 0.62
CA GLY A 57 -7.13 4.61 1.94
C GLY A 57 -5.63 4.77 2.15
N VAL A 58 -4.86 3.72 1.94
CA VAL A 58 -3.40 3.72 2.10
C VAL A 58 -2.76 4.68 1.10
N ALA A 59 -3.12 4.60 -0.19
CA ALA A 59 -2.57 5.50 -1.22
C ALA A 59 -2.85 6.98 -0.91
N GLY A 60 -4.05 7.29 -0.40
CA GLY A 60 -4.42 8.65 0.01
C GLY A 60 -3.54 9.17 1.15
N CYS A 61 -3.39 8.37 2.21
CA CYS A 61 -2.55 8.74 3.34
C CYS A 61 -1.07 8.88 2.93
N LEU A 62 -0.54 7.93 2.15
CA LEU A 62 0.83 7.97 1.65
C LEU A 62 1.09 9.17 0.75
N ALA A 63 0.20 9.50 -0.18
CA ALA A 63 0.37 10.66 -1.05
C ALA A 63 0.45 11.97 -0.24
N ILE A 64 -0.34 12.08 0.84
CA ILE A 64 -0.31 13.26 1.71
C ILE A 64 0.99 13.30 2.51
N THR A 65 1.37 12.21 3.17
CA THR A 65 2.57 12.19 4.02
C THR A 65 3.85 12.28 3.21
N ASP A 66 3.88 11.71 2.01
CA ASP A 66 5.00 11.82 1.05
C ASP A 66 5.24 13.29 0.71
N HIS A 67 4.23 13.99 0.19
CA HIS A 67 4.39 15.40 -0.18
C HIS A 67 4.70 16.31 1.02
N ALA A 68 4.10 16.03 2.19
CA ALA A 68 4.42 16.75 3.42
C ALA A 68 5.89 16.54 3.84
N SER A 69 6.37 15.29 3.74
CA SER A 69 7.75 14.91 4.05
C SER A 69 8.72 15.52 3.04
N GLN A 70 8.44 15.44 1.73
CA GLN A 70 9.25 16.09 0.69
C GLN A 70 9.38 17.59 0.92
N ALA A 71 8.27 18.27 1.29
CA ALA A 71 8.29 19.70 1.59
C ALA A 71 9.15 20.02 2.81
N TRP A 72 9.05 19.22 3.88
CA TRP A 72 9.86 19.38 5.09
C TRP A 72 11.35 19.19 4.82
N PHE A 73 11.72 18.09 4.15
CA PHE A 73 13.12 17.79 3.81
C PHE A 73 13.70 18.82 2.83
N SER A 74 12.96 19.21 1.79
CA SER A 74 13.43 20.20 0.82
C SER A 74 13.67 21.56 1.48
N LYS A 75 12.78 21.98 2.40
CA LYS A 75 12.97 23.21 3.19
C LYS A 75 14.20 23.13 4.09
N ARG A 76 14.44 21.99 4.74
CA ARG A 76 15.58 21.78 5.64
C ARG A 76 16.91 21.70 4.90
N LEU A 77 16.93 21.07 3.72
CA LEU A 77 18.13 20.84 2.94
C LEU A 77 18.53 22.02 2.05
N GLY A 78 17.60 22.92 1.74
CA GLY A 78 17.83 24.01 0.78
C GLY A 78 18.07 23.53 -0.66
N LYS A 79 17.82 22.24 -0.95
CA LYS A 79 17.96 21.61 -2.26
C LYS A 79 16.88 20.55 -2.48
N PRO A 80 16.57 20.17 -3.73
CA PRO A 80 15.61 19.12 -4.02
C PRO A 80 15.99 17.81 -3.34
N LEU A 81 15.01 17.19 -2.67
CA LEU A 81 15.17 15.86 -2.09
C LEU A 81 15.21 14.82 -3.22
N CYS A 82 16.36 14.19 -3.43
CA CYS A 82 16.48 13.02 -4.30
C CYS A 82 17.59 12.09 -3.80
N PHE A 83 17.51 10.82 -4.20
CA PHE A 83 18.46 9.81 -3.77
C PHE A 83 19.90 10.15 -4.21
N ALA A 84 20.07 10.65 -5.42
CA ALA A 84 21.39 10.99 -5.97
C ALA A 84 22.11 12.13 -5.22
N LEU A 85 21.38 13.17 -4.77
CA LEU A 85 21.97 14.34 -4.11
C LEU A 85 22.01 14.22 -2.58
N SER A 86 21.18 13.37 -2.00
CA SER A 86 20.96 13.31 -0.55
C SER A 86 20.47 11.92 -0.11
N PRO A 87 21.26 10.85 -0.30
CA PRO A 87 20.80 9.48 -0.12
C PRO A 87 20.29 9.19 1.30
N ALA A 88 21.03 9.60 2.34
CA ALA A 88 20.60 9.40 3.73
C ALA A 88 19.27 10.10 4.07
N HIS A 89 19.07 11.31 3.55
CA HIS A 89 17.83 12.06 3.78
C HIS A 89 16.68 11.49 2.96
N PHE A 90 16.95 10.98 1.76
CA PHE A 90 15.94 10.32 0.92
C PHE A 90 15.47 9.01 1.56
N VAL A 91 16.40 8.21 2.11
CA VAL A 91 16.04 7.02 2.91
C VAL A 91 15.22 7.42 4.13
N ALA A 92 15.65 8.41 4.91
CA ALA A 92 14.89 8.87 6.08
C ALA A 92 13.49 9.37 5.70
N HIS A 93 13.38 10.11 4.60
CA HIS A 93 12.10 10.53 4.03
C HIS A 93 11.19 9.34 3.75
N THR A 94 11.69 8.32 3.03
CA THR A 94 10.96 7.09 2.69
C THR A 94 10.41 6.40 3.93
N PHE A 95 11.27 6.16 4.93
CA PHE A 95 10.85 5.58 6.20
C PHE A 95 9.75 6.40 6.88
N LEU A 96 9.93 7.71 6.97
CA LEU A 96 9.02 8.58 7.71
C LEU A 96 7.66 8.71 7.02
N PHE A 97 7.61 8.89 5.71
CA PHE A 97 6.34 9.09 5.03
C PHE A 97 5.53 7.79 4.95
N ILE A 98 6.19 6.65 4.72
CA ILE A 98 5.53 5.33 4.72
C ILE A 98 4.96 5.04 6.10
N GLY A 99 5.80 5.11 7.13
CA GLY A 99 5.37 4.83 8.50
C GLY A 99 4.24 5.74 8.95
N ALA A 100 4.34 7.04 8.71
CA ALA A 100 3.28 7.99 9.07
C ALA A 100 2.00 7.77 8.26
N GLY A 101 2.11 7.50 6.95
CA GLY A 101 0.96 7.36 6.07
C GLY A 101 0.19 6.07 6.35
N VAL A 102 0.88 4.94 6.48
CA VAL A 102 0.23 3.66 6.83
C VAL A 102 -0.34 3.70 8.25
N ALA A 103 0.35 4.31 9.21
CA ALA A 103 -0.19 4.50 10.56
C ALA A 103 -1.46 5.34 10.57
N ALA A 104 -1.50 6.43 9.78
CA ALA A 104 -2.69 7.25 9.64
C ALA A 104 -3.87 6.46 9.04
N TYR A 105 -3.60 5.65 8.01
CA TYR A 105 -4.61 4.75 7.45
C TYR A 105 -5.12 3.75 8.49
N VAL A 106 -4.23 3.04 9.20
CA VAL A 106 -4.61 2.04 10.21
C VAL A 106 -5.47 2.64 11.31
N LEU A 107 -5.09 3.81 11.81
CA LEU A 107 -5.85 4.50 12.85
C LEU A 107 -7.22 4.96 12.33
N ALA A 108 -7.29 5.44 11.08
CA ALA A 108 -8.56 5.80 10.46
C ALA A 108 -9.44 4.57 10.22
N ASP A 109 -8.90 3.46 9.71
CA ASP A 109 -9.64 2.22 9.52
C ASP A 109 -10.18 1.69 10.86
N ALA A 110 -9.32 1.61 11.89
CA ALA A 110 -9.74 1.20 13.23
C ALA A 110 -10.83 2.11 13.82
N ALA A 111 -10.77 3.42 13.56
CA ALA A 111 -11.74 4.38 14.08
C ALA A 111 -13.09 4.35 13.35
N PHE A 112 -13.09 4.19 12.03
CA PHE A 112 -14.26 4.42 11.19
C PHE A 112 -14.87 3.16 10.58
N ASN A 113 -14.11 2.06 10.45
CA ASN A 113 -14.64 0.82 9.91
C ASN A 113 -15.65 0.19 10.88
N PRO A 114 -16.93 0.01 10.49
CA PRO A 114 -17.95 -0.56 11.36
C PRO A 114 -17.64 -1.98 11.83
N GLN A 115 -16.85 -2.75 11.07
CA GLN A 115 -16.46 -4.13 11.41
C GLN A 115 -15.61 -4.17 12.68
N HIS A 116 -14.91 -3.08 13.02
CA HIS A 116 -14.03 -3.01 14.18
C HIS A 116 -14.71 -2.43 15.43
N ALA A 117 -16.02 -2.16 15.40
CA ALA A 117 -16.72 -1.41 16.45
C ALA A 117 -16.43 -1.91 17.88
N ASN A 118 -16.30 -3.23 18.07
CA ASN A 118 -16.08 -3.85 19.39
C ASN A 118 -14.59 -4.09 19.72
N GLN A 119 -13.67 -3.76 18.81
CA GLN A 119 -12.25 -4.14 18.90
C GLN A 119 -11.28 -3.07 18.38
N ARG A 120 -11.72 -1.82 18.23
CA ARG A 120 -10.94 -0.71 17.62
C ARG A 120 -9.53 -0.55 18.19
N ALA A 121 -9.38 -0.63 19.52
CA ALA A 121 -8.09 -0.47 20.17
C ALA A 121 -7.13 -1.63 19.83
N ALA A 122 -7.63 -2.87 19.78
CA ALA A 122 -6.84 -4.03 19.42
C ALA A 122 -6.42 -3.99 17.93
N VAL A 123 -7.33 -3.57 17.05
CA VAL A 123 -7.06 -3.39 15.61
C VAL A 123 -6.04 -2.27 15.40
N ALA A 124 -6.19 -1.13 16.09
CA ALA A 124 -5.22 -0.04 16.03
C ALA A 124 -3.83 -0.49 16.51
N ALA A 125 -3.74 -1.18 17.65
CA ALA A 125 -2.46 -1.64 18.20
C ALA A 125 -1.76 -2.65 17.27
N SER A 126 -2.49 -3.67 16.80
CA SER A 126 -1.94 -4.68 15.89
C SER A 126 -1.56 -4.09 14.53
N GLY A 127 -2.36 -3.18 13.99
CA GLY A 127 -2.06 -2.50 12.74
C GLY A 127 -0.85 -1.55 12.85
N LEU A 128 -0.69 -0.84 13.97
CA LEU A 128 0.50 0.00 14.22
C LEU A 128 1.76 -0.85 14.36
N TYR A 129 1.68 -1.99 15.04
CA TYR A 129 2.79 -2.92 15.15
C TYR A 129 3.20 -3.46 13.77
N SER A 130 2.22 -3.88 12.97
CA SER A 130 2.45 -4.33 11.59
C SER A 130 3.03 -3.22 10.72
N THR A 131 2.58 -1.97 10.91
CA THR A 131 3.11 -0.79 10.24
C THR A 131 4.59 -0.57 10.56
N TYR A 132 4.97 -0.73 11.84
CA TYR A 132 6.37 -0.64 12.25
C TYR A 132 7.22 -1.69 11.55
N ILE A 133 6.80 -2.95 11.52
CA ILE A 133 7.51 -4.02 10.81
C ILE A 133 7.61 -3.68 9.31
N GLY A 134 6.48 -3.39 8.66
CA GLY A 134 6.42 -3.10 7.23
C GLY A 134 7.34 -1.95 6.83
N THR A 135 7.32 -0.84 7.58
CA THR A 135 8.18 0.32 7.31
C THR A 135 9.67 -0.06 7.35
N ASN A 136 10.08 -0.93 8.27
CA ASN A 136 11.46 -1.40 8.35
C ASN A 136 11.86 -2.33 7.19
N THR A 137 10.90 -2.96 6.51
CA THR A 137 11.14 -3.84 5.36
C THR A 137 11.17 -3.10 4.02
N ALA A 138 10.60 -1.89 3.94
CA ALA A 138 10.57 -1.08 2.73
C ALA A 138 11.85 -0.25 2.48
N TRP A 139 12.90 -0.45 3.28
CA TRP A 139 14.15 0.31 3.24
C TRP A 139 14.88 0.30 1.89
N PHE A 140 14.62 -0.72 1.06
CA PHE A 140 15.27 -0.91 -0.23
C PHE A 140 14.67 -0.05 -1.35
N GLU A 141 13.46 0.53 -1.16
CA GLU A 141 12.75 1.29 -2.21
C GLU A 141 13.64 2.36 -2.89
N PRO A 142 14.43 3.17 -2.15
CA PRO A 142 15.31 4.17 -2.76
C PRO A 142 16.38 3.61 -3.71
N TYR A 143 16.71 2.33 -3.59
CA TYR A 143 17.76 1.66 -4.36
C TYR A 143 17.23 1.03 -5.66
N VAL A 144 15.90 0.94 -5.84
CA VAL A 144 15.28 0.29 -7.01
C VAL A 144 15.61 1.02 -8.31
N SER A 145 15.42 2.34 -8.38
CA SER A 145 15.71 3.10 -9.62
C SER A 145 17.22 3.07 -9.99
N PRO A 146 18.16 3.25 -9.04
CA PRO A 146 19.58 3.00 -9.31
C PRO A 146 19.90 1.59 -9.84
N ALA A 147 19.30 0.54 -9.26
CA ALA A 147 19.48 -0.82 -9.74
C ALA A 147 18.85 -1.04 -11.13
N LEU A 148 17.70 -0.43 -11.39
CA LEU A 148 17.08 -0.49 -12.72
C LEU A 148 17.94 0.24 -13.76
N ALA A 149 18.62 1.33 -13.38
CA ALA A 149 19.49 2.07 -14.28
C ALA A 149 20.68 1.23 -14.76
N THR A 150 21.19 0.31 -13.94
CA THR A 150 22.30 -0.57 -14.33
C THR A 150 21.85 -1.69 -15.29
N VAL A 151 20.61 -2.16 -15.16
CA VAL A 151 20.09 -3.29 -15.96
C VAL A 151 19.39 -2.85 -17.24
N ALA A 152 18.53 -1.83 -17.15
CA ALA A 152 17.66 -1.38 -18.24
C ALA A 152 18.03 0.02 -18.78
N GLY A 153 19.05 0.65 -18.19
CA GLY A 153 19.57 1.94 -18.60
C GLY A 153 18.88 3.15 -17.98
N PRO A 154 19.52 4.34 -18.01
CA PRO A 154 19.02 5.55 -17.34
C PRO A 154 17.66 6.05 -17.84
N ALA A 155 17.35 5.84 -19.13
CA ALA A 155 16.09 6.29 -19.71
C ALA A 155 14.88 5.54 -19.12
N VAL A 156 15.00 4.22 -18.93
CA VAL A 156 13.96 3.40 -18.31
C VAL A 156 13.87 3.75 -16.82
N ALA A 157 15.01 3.86 -16.14
CA ALA A 157 15.05 4.19 -14.72
C ALA A 157 14.49 5.58 -14.39
N GLY A 158 14.65 6.55 -15.29
CA GLY A 158 14.13 7.92 -15.14
C GLY A 158 12.67 8.09 -15.60
N SER A 159 12.05 7.07 -16.19
CA SER A 159 10.63 7.10 -16.56
C SER A 159 9.74 7.06 -15.32
N TRP A 160 8.47 7.47 -15.43
CA TRP A 160 7.48 7.30 -14.35
C TRP A 160 7.37 5.83 -13.90
N PHE A 161 7.45 4.89 -14.85
CA PHE A 161 7.46 3.46 -14.56
C PHE A 161 8.63 3.07 -13.66
N GLY A 162 9.86 3.44 -14.05
CA GLY A 162 11.08 3.01 -13.36
C GLY A 162 11.43 3.78 -12.09
N SER A 163 11.00 5.04 -11.99
CA SER A 163 11.34 5.93 -10.86
C SER A 163 10.26 6.02 -9.79
N ALA A 164 9.02 5.64 -10.10
CA ALA A 164 7.89 5.77 -9.17
C ALA A 164 7.07 4.48 -9.07
N LEU A 165 6.51 3.99 -10.18
CA LEU A 165 5.58 2.85 -10.14
C LEU A 165 6.24 1.54 -9.69
N LEU A 166 7.38 1.18 -10.28
CA LEU A 166 8.08 -0.05 -9.96
C LEU A 166 8.62 -0.06 -8.51
N PRO A 167 9.34 0.97 -8.02
CA PRO A 167 9.75 1.03 -6.62
C PRO A 167 8.58 0.89 -5.65
N ALA A 168 7.49 1.64 -5.86
CA ALA A 168 6.31 1.55 -5.01
C ALA A 168 5.67 0.16 -5.06
N THR A 169 5.55 -0.45 -6.25
CA THR A 169 4.96 -1.79 -6.41
C THR A 169 5.77 -2.84 -5.64
N LEU A 170 7.10 -2.76 -5.73
CA LEU A 170 7.99 -3.66 -4.97
C LEU A 170 7.91 -3.39 -3.47
N ALA A 171 7.84 -2.13 -3.04
CA ALA A 171 7.67 -1.78 -1.63
C ALA A 171 6.36 -2.37 -1.07
N TYR A 172 5.23 -2.16 -1.75
CA TYR A 172 3.95 -2.78 -1.38
C TYR A 172 4.02 -4.31 -1.35
N THR A 173 4.64 -4.90 -2.37
CA THR A 173 4.84 -6.35 -2.45
C THR A 173 5.61 -6.85 -1.23
N THR A 174 6.75 -6.24 -0.90
CA THR A 174 7.57 -6.64 0.25
C THR A 174 6.86 -6.38 1.58
N VAL A 175 6.18 -5.25 1.75
CA VAL A 175 5.46 -4.95 2.99
C VAL A 175 4.32 -5.95 3.23
N LYS A 176 3.59 -6.32 2.18
CA LYS A 176 2.55 -7.35 2.25
C LYS A 176 3.14 -8.73 2.57
N GLY A 177 4.18 -9.13 1.84
CA GLY A 177 4.80 -10.46 1.99
C GLY A 177 5.64 -10.64 3.25
N VAL A 178 6.31 -9.59 3.74
CA VAL A 178 7.17 -9.59 4.94
C VAL A 178 6.46 -9.01 6.16
N GLY A 179 5.16 -8.70 6.07
CA GLY A 179 4.32 -8.34 7.22
C GLY A 179 3.95 -9.51 8.13
N TRP A 180 4.41 -10.74 7.84
CA TRP A 180 4.13 -11.98 8.60
C TRP A 180 2.64 -12.25 8.85
N TYR A 181 1.78 -11.84 7.91
CA TYR A 181 0.40 -12.29 7.75
C TYR A 181 0.15 -12.82 6.32
N ASP A 182 1.15 -13.45 5.70
CA ASP A 182 0.97 -14.01 4.36
C ASP A 182 1.78 -15.28 4.07
N TRP A 183 1.82 -16.26 4.99
CA TRP A 183 2.13 -17.69 4.72
C TRP A 183 1.43 -18.59 5.77
N GLY A 184 0.09 -18.59 5.77
CA GLY A 184 -0.76 -19.43 6.65
C GLY A 184 -2.00 -18.66 7.13
N ASP A 185 -3.17 -18.99 6.59
CA ASP A 185 -4.43 -18.19 6.53
C ASP A 185 -4.37 -16.86 5.74
N SER A 186 -3.43 -16.84 4.79
CA SER A 186 -3.43 -16.21 3.45
C SER A 186 -3.69 -14.72 3.25
N GLY A 187 -3.77 -13.88 4.29
CA GLY A 187 -4.02 -12.44 4.10
C GLY A 187 -5.29 -12.14 3.31
N LEU A 188 -6.16 -13.14 3.13
CA LEU A 188 -7.41 -13.10 2.39
C LEU A 188 -8.52 -12.81 3.39
N ASN A 189 -9.44 -11.92 3.04
CA ASN A 189 -10.64 -11.74 3.86
C ASN A 189 -11.61 -12.94 3.70
N ASP A 190 -12.61 -13.03 4.56
CA ASP A 190 -13.60 -14.12 4.55
C ASP A 190 -14.21 -14.37 3.16
N LEU A 191 -14.54 -13.30 2.44
CA LEU A 191 -15.11 -13.40 1.10
C LEU A 191 -14.09 -13.93 0.10
N GLU A 192 -12.85 -13.46 0.17
CA GLU A 192 -11.74 -13.94 -0.66
C GLU A 192 -11.47 -15.43 -0.40
N MET A 193 -11.50 -15.88 0.85
CA MET A 193 -11.39 -17.30 1.15
C MET A 193 -12.55 -18.11 0.53
N GLU A 194 -13.79 -17.61 0.63
CA GLU A 194 -14.97 -18.25 0.05
C GLU A 194 -14.89 -18.36 -1.48
N ILE A 195 -14.64 -17.26 -2.19
CA ILE A 195 -14.64 -17.23 -3.67
C ILE A 195 -13.47 -18.00 -4.30
N ASN A 196 -12.45 -18.32 -3.49
CA ASN A 196 -11.33 -19.18 -3.84
C ASN A 196 -11.50 -20.64 -3.37
N GLY A 197 -12.64 -20.99 -2.75
CA GLY A 197 -12.95 -22.35 -2.33
C GLY A 197 -12.18 -22.84 -1.10
N LEU A 198 -11.65 -21.91 -0.28
CA LEU A 198 -10.88 -22.21 0.93
C LEU A 198 -11.77 -22.30 2.17
N LEU A 199 -12.98 -21.76 2.12
CA LEU A 199 -14.03 -21.95 3.11
C LEU A 199 -15.26 -22.58 2.45
N PRO A 200 -16.04 -23.41 3.18
CA PRO A 200 -17.34 -23.85 2.69
C PRO A 200 -18.23 -22.63 2.45
N GLU A 201 -18.93 -22.60 1.31
CA GLU A 201 -19.92 -21.55 1.02
C GLU A 201 -20.89 -21.44 2.20
N LYS A 202 -21.03 -20.23 2.76
CA LYS A 202 -22.06 -19.97 3.76
C LYS A 202 -23.41 -20.18 3.10
N LYS A 203 -24.04 -21.33 3.35
CA LYS A 203 -25.44 -21.55 2.99
C LYS A 203 -26.27 -20.48 3.68
N ILE A 204 -26.83 -19.56 2.91
CA ILE A 204 -27.87 -18.67 3.38
C ILE A 204 -29.06 -19.58 3.68
N VAL A 205 -29.33 -19.83 4.96
CA VAL A 205 -30.59 -20.42 5.39
C VAL A 205 -31.62 -19.32 5.14
N GLN A 206 -32.41 -19.48 4.09
CA GLN A 206 -33.59 -18.65 3.81
C GLN A 206 -34.68 -18.92 4.83
#